data_AF-A0A4W5QSX9-F1
#
_entry.id   AF-A0A4W5QSX9-F1
#
_cell.length_a   1.000
_cell.length_b   1.000
_cell.length_c   1.000
_cell.angle_alpha   90.00
_cell.angle_beta   90.00
_cell.angle_gamma   90.00
#
_symmetry.space_group_name_H-M   'P 1'
#
loop_
_entity.id
_entity.type
_entity.pdbx_description
1 polymer ?
#
loop_
_entity_poly.entity_id
_entity_poly.type
_entity_poly.pdbx_seq_one_letter_code
_entity_poly.pdbx_strand_id
1 'polypeptide(L)'
;MALTVCAEVQNVSLWKWMYMHLNMSICLFQEHDIETPYGMLHVVIRGAPKGNKPAILTYHDVGLNHKLCFNSFFHNEDMQEITKHFVVCHVDAPGQQIGASQMPQGYSEGKKYLIPC
;
A
#
# COMPACT_ATOMS: atom_id res chain seq x y z
N MET A 1 -5.80 -9.00 -15.22
CA MET A 1 -4.67 -9.72 -14.58
C MET A 1 -3.47 -8.79 -14.64
N ALA A 2 -3.21 -8.03 -13.58
CA ALA A 2 -2.04 -7.18 -13.48
C ALA A 2 -1.55 -7.27 -12.04
N LEU A 3 -0.79 -8.33 -11.77
CA LEU A 3 0.20 -8.29 -10.71
C LEU A 3 1.29 -7.31 -11.17
N THR A 4 1.05 -6.01 -11.04
CA THR A 4 2.19 -5.10 -10.90
C THR A 4 2.69 -5.31 -9.48
N VAL A 5 3.44 -6.40 -9.28
CA VAL A 5 4.41 -6.47 -8.19
C VAL A 5 5.41 -5.40 -8.55
N CYS A 6 5.18 -4.18 -8.05
CA CYS A 6 6.12 -3.10 -8.27
C CYS A 6 7.33 -3.42 -7.38
N ALA A 7 8.20 -4.30 -7.88
CA ALA A 7 9.60 -4.20 -7.57
C ALA A 7 10.02 -2.79 -8.02
N GLU A 8 10.35 -1.95 -7.06
CA GLU A 8 10.71 -0.53 -7.20
C GLU A 8 9.57 0.45 -7.52
N VAL A 9 8.75 0.75 -6.50
CA VAL A 9 8.25 2.13 -6.35
C VAL A 9 9.35 2.94 -5.68
N GLN A 10 10.04 3.77 -6.48
CA GLN A 10 11.10 4.67 -6.04
C GLN A 10 10.58 5.90 -5.27
N ASN A 11 9.43 5.80 -4.59
CA ASN A 11 8.99 6.87 -3.72
C ASN A 11 9.80 6.83 -2.40
N VAL A 12 10.93 7.52 -2.43
CA VAL A 12 11.92 7.60 -1.34
C VAL A 12 11.27 7.97 -0.01
N SER A 13 10.20 8.76 -0.01
CA SER A 13 9.49 9.18 1.21
C SER A 13 8.74 8.04 1.88
N LEU A 14 7.96 7.26 1.12
CA LEU A 14 7.24 6.08 1.62
C LEU A 14 8.22 5.02 2.11
N TRP A 15 9.27 4.73 1.32
CA TRP A 15 10.28 3.74 1.70
C TRP A 15 11.08 4.17 2.92
N LYS A 16 11.51 5.43 3.00
CA LYS A 16 12.24 5.96 4.17
C LYS A 16 11.35 5.97 5.41
N TRP A 17 10.05 6.28 5.28
CA TRP A 17 9.09 6.20 6.38
C TRP A 17 8.90 4.75 6.86
N MET A 18 8.69 3.82 5.92
CA MET A 18 8.61 2.38 6.19
C MET A 18 9.87 1.86 6.90
N TYR A 19 11.07 2.22 6.43
CA TYR A 19 12.35 1.80 7.01
C TYR A 19 12.63 2.45 8.37
N MET A 20 12.26 3.71 8.57
CA MET A 20 12.52 4.42 9.82
C MET A 20 11.54 4.05 10.94
N HIS A 21 10.30 3.65 10.62
CA HIS A 21 9.26 3.37 11.62
C HIS A 21 8.88 1.89 11.81
N LEU A 22 9.33 0.97 10.96
CA LEU A 22 9.08 -0.48 11.14
C LEU A 22 10.07 -1.20 12.09
N ASN A 23 10.81 -0.47 12.92
CA ASN A 23 11.66 -1.04 13.98
C ASN A 23 10.84 -1.51 15.21
N MET A 24 9.72 -2.20 14.97
CA MET A 24 8.88 -2.73 16.04
C MET A 24 8.61 -4.21 15.79
N SER A 25 9.22 -5.04 16.65
CA SER A 25 8.91 -6.45 16.78
C SER A 25 7.40 -6.61 16.97
N ILE A 26 6.78 -7.31 16.01
CA ILE A 26 5.38 -7.69 15.99
C ILE A 26 4.43 -6.54 15.65
N CYS A 27 4.19 -6.33 14.36
CA CYS A 27 2.88 -5.85 13.94
C CYS A 27 2.38 -6.65 12.74
N LEU A 28 1.26 -7.35 12.93
CA LEU A 28 0.64 -8.17 11.89
C LEU A 28 -0.15 -7.32 10.87
N PHE A 29 -0.59 -6.13 11.29
CA PHE A 29 -1.46 -5.24 10.52
C PHE A 29 -1.39 -3.80 11.06
N GLN A 30 -1.09 -2.81 10.20
CA GLN A 30 -1.15 -1.37 10.53
C GLN A 30 -1.77 -0.59 9.38
N GLU A 31 -2.55 0.45 9.71
CA GLU A 31 -3.08 1.41 8.75
C GLU A 31 -2.45 2.79 9.03
N HIS A 32 -2.06 3.49 7.97
CA HIS A 32 -1.44 4.81 8.08
C HIS A 32 -1.92 5.73 6.97
N ASP A 33 -2.10 7.01 7.31
CA ASP A 33 -2.26 8.06 6.32
C ASP A 33 -0.94 8.82 6.20
N ILE A 34 -0.34 8.77 5.02
CA ILE A 34 0.99 9.30 4.74
C ILE A 34 0.83 10.58 3.93
N GLU A 35 1.34 11.69 4.45
CA GLU A 35 1.37 12.95 3.71
C GLU A 35 2.41 12.87 2.59
N THR A 36 1.97 13.17 1.37
CA THR A 36 2.83 13.28 0.19
C THR A 36 2.67 14.67 -0.43
N PRO A 37 3.60 15.11 -1.30
CA PRO A 37 3.43 16.37 -2.05
C PRO A 37 2.14 16.44 -2.90
N TYR A 38 1.46 15.31 -3.11
CA TYR A 38 0.25 15.18 -3.93
C TYR A 38 -1.02 14.99 -3.08
N GLY A 39 -0.89 14.98 -1.76
CA GLY A 39 -1.98 14.79 -0.79
C GLY A 39 -1.73 13.61 0.15
N MET A 40 -2.73 13.33 1.00
CA MET A 40 -2.72 12.19 1.92
C MET A 40 -2.93 10.88 1.15
N LEU A 41 -2.12 9.88 1.48
CA LEU A 41 -2.17 8.55 0.91
C LEU A 41 -2.44 7.54 2.02
N HIS A 42 -3.53 6.77 1.89
CA HIS A 42 -3.84 5.72 2.84
C HIS A 42 -3.10 4.44 2.47
N VAL A 43 -2.38 3.86 3.44
CA VAL A 43 -1.66 2.60 3.26
C VAL A 43 -1.96 1.61 4.38
N VAL A 44 -2.01 0.33 4.01
CA VAL A 44 -2.20 -0.79 4.93
C VAL A 44 -0.99 -1.70 4.85
N ILE A 45 -0.24 -1.80 5.94
CA ILE A 45 0.98 -2.60 6.04
C ILE A 45 0.66 -3.90 6.78
N ARG A 46 1.05 -5.04 6.20
CA ARG A 46 0.88 -6.37 6.77
C ARG A 46 2.21 -7.12 6.84
N GLY A 47 2.36 -7.89 7.92
CA GLY A 47 3.57 -8.67 8.18
C GLY A 47 4.71 -7.87 8.81
N ALA A 48 5.75 -8.59 9.22
CA ALA A 48 6.91 -8.02 9.90
C ALA A 48 8.13 -8.00 8.95
N PRO A 49 8.94 -6.93 8.94
CA PRO A 49 10.20 -6.90 8.21
C PRO A 49 11.11 -8.06 8.65
N LYS A 50 11.68 -8.77 7.69
CA LYS A 50 12.65 -9.85 7.94
C LYS A 50 13.93 -9.59 7.15
N GLY A 51 14.96 -9.14 7.86
CA GLY A 51 16.22 -8.73 7.25
C GLY A 51 16.03 -7.57 6.27
N ASN A 52 16.82 -7.56 5.20
CA ASN A 52 16.77 -6.52 4.15
C ASN A 52 15.88 -6.91 2.96
N LYS A 53 14.83 -7.72 3.19
CA LYS A 53 13.90 -8.11 2.12
C LYS A 53 13.03 -6.91 1.71
N PRO A 54 12.78 -6.70 0.41
CA PRO A 54 11.90 -5.63 -0.03
C PRO A 54 10.44 -5.90 0.38
N ALA A 55 9.62 -4.86 0.38
CA ALA A 55 8.17 -5.03 0.54
C ALA A 55 7.50 -5.36 -0.80
N ILE A 56 6.40 -6.12 -0.73
CA ILE A 56 5.46 -6.27 -1.82
C ILE A 56 4.50 -5.08 -1.75
N LEU A 57 4.57 -4.20 -2.73
CA LEU A 57 3.62 -3.09 -2.85
C LEU A 57 2.47 -3.49 -3.77
N THR A 58 1.24 -3.11 -3.42
CA THR A 58 0.08 -3.29 -4.29
C THR A 58 -0.69 -1.99 -4.48
N TYR A 59 -1.13 -1.76 -5.72
CA TYR A 59 -2.04 -0.68 -6.09
C TYR A 59 -3.26 -1.27 -6.80
N HIS A 60 -4.46 -0.94 -6.34
CA HIS A 60 -5.68 -1.56 -6.84
C HIS A 60 -6.15 -0.95 -8.17
N ASP A 61 -7.06 -1.65 -8.85
CA ASP A 61 -7.70 -1.15 -10.08
C ASP A 61 -8.76 -0.08 -9.77
N VAL A 62 -9.20 0.64 -10.81
CA VAL A 62 -10.22 1.69 -10.74
C VAL A 62 -11.54 1.14 -10.19
N GLY A 63 -12.17 1.87 -9.28
CA GLY A 63 -13.45 1.50 -8.68
C GLY A 63 -13.36 0.42 -7.60
N LEU A 64 -12.15 -0.01 -7.25
CA LEU A 64 -11.88 -0.93 -6.16
C LEU A 64 -11.09 -0.23 -5.05
N ASN A 65 -10.79 -0.97 -3.99
CA ASN A 65 -9.78 -0.66 -2.98
C ASN A 65 -8.92 -1.90 -2.72
N HIS A 66 -7.93 -1.82 -1.84
CA HIS A 66 -7.03 -2.94 -1.56
C HIS A 66 -7.76 -4.22 -1.12
N LYS A 67 -8.84 -4.11 -0.34
CA LYS A 67 -9.60 -5.28 0.14
C LYS A 67 -10.30 -5.97 -1.03
N LEU A 68 -11.03 -5.21 -1.84
CA LEU A 68 -11.78 -5.75 -2.97
C LEU A 68 -10.85 -6.32 -4.06
N CYS A 69 -9.70 -5.68 -4.28
CA CYS A 69 -8.77 -6.08 -5.33
C CYS A 69 -7.86 -7.25 -4.92
N PHE A 70 -7.41 -7.31 -3.66
CA PHE A 70 -6.31 -8.19 -3.27
C PHE A 70 -6.59 -9.14 -2.11
N ASN A 71 -7.67 -8.98 -1.32
CA ASN A 71 -7.88 -9.90 -0.19
C ASN A 71 -7.98 -11.35 -0.67
N SER A 72 -8.75 -11.64 -1.71
CA SER A 72 -8.90 -13.03 -2.20
C SER A 72 -7.55 -13.63 -2.61
N PHE A 73 -6.65 -12.83 -3.18
CA PHE A 73 -5.32 -13.27 -3.58
C PHE A 73 -4.41 -13.54 -2.38
N PHE A 74 -4.34 -12.63 -1.40
CA PHE A 74 -3.47 -12.81 -0.24
C PHE A 74 -4.01 -13.75 0.83
N HIS A 75 -5.31 -14.09 0.80
CA HIS A 75 -5.86 -15.15 1.66
C HIS A 75 -5.66 -16.55 1.08
N ASN A 76 -5.23 -16.70 -0.17
CA ASN A 76 -4.86 -17.99 -0.73
C ASN A 76 -3.66 -18.59 0.02
N GLU A 77 -3.70 -19.89 0.32
CA GLU A 77 -2.70 -20.58 1.15
C GLU A 77 -1.28 -20.49 0.58
N ASP A 78 -1.13 -20.61 -0.74
CA ASP A 78 0.18 -20.51 -1.41
C ASP A 78 0.76 -19.11 -1.24
N MET A 79 -0.07 -18.07 -1.36
CA MET A 79 0.34 -16.69 -1.15
C MET A 79 0.62 -16.38 0.32
N GLN A 80 -0.05 -17.04 1.26
CA GLN A 80 0.27 -16.90 2.69
C GLN A 80 1.68 -17.43 3.00
N GLU A 81 2.10 -18.53 2.37
CA GLU A 81 3.47 -19.05 2.55
C GLU A 81 4.53 -18.06 2.04
N ILE A 82 4.27 -17.42 0.89
CA ILE A 82 5.15 -16.39 0.34
C ILE A 82 5.19 -15.17 1.28
N THR A 83 4.04 -14.63 1.66
CA THR A 83 3.94 -13.39 2.46
C THR A 83 4.42 -13.52 3.91
N LYS A 84 4.62 -14.74 4.44
CA LYS A 84 5.37 -14.93 5.71
C LYS A 84 6.78 -14.34 5.68
N HIS A 85 7.34 -14.13 4.50
CA HIS A 85 8.71 -13.72 4.29
C HIS A 85 8.88 -12.26 3.85
N PHE A 86 7.77 -11.57 3.57
CA PHE A 86 7.77 -10.21 3.03
C PHE A 86 6.81 -9.34 3.83
N VAL A 87 7.10 -8.04 3.89
CA VAL A 87 6.09 -7.05 4.26
C VAL A 87 5.22 -6.81 3.04
N VAL A 88 3.90 -6.74 3.22
CA VAL A 88 2.97 -6.33 2.16
C VAL A 88 2.46 -4.94 2.50
N CYS A 89 2.62 -4.00 1.58
CA CYS A 89 2.10 -2.64 1.70
C CYS A 89 1.02 -2.46 0.64
N HIS A 90 -0.22 -2.36 1.08
CA HIS A 90 -1.33 -2.02 0.22
C HIS A 90 -1.53 -0.51 0.21
N VAL A 91 -1.60 0.07 -0.98
CA VAL A 91 -1.93 1.48 -1.13
C VAL A 91 -3.36 1.58 -1.64
N ASP A 92 -4.16 2.40 -0.96
CA ASP A 92 -5.45 2.84 -1.48
C ASP A 92 -5.26 4.17 -2.21
N ALA A 93 -5.78 4.25 -3.43
CA ALA A 93 -5.83 5.49 -4.20
C ALA A 93 -6.58 6.57 -3.39
N PRO A 94 -6.19 7.86 -3.49
CA PRO A 94 -6.87 8.95 -2.80
C PRO A 94 -8.39 8.92 -2.96
N GLY A 95 -9.11 8.80 -1.85
CA GLY A 95 -10.57 8.77 -1.82
C GLY A 95 -11.19 7.38 -2.04
N GLN A 96 -10.38 6.32 -2.18
CA GLN A 96 -10.85 4.95 -2.38
C GLN A 96 -10.71 4.08 -1.13
N GLN A 97 -10.04 4.57 -0.08
CA GLN A 97 -10.04 3.90 1.21
C GLN A 97 -11.45 3.84 1.81
N ILE A 98 -11.68 2.87 2.69
CA ILE A 98 -12.99 2.67 3.32
C ILE A 98 -13.32 3.87 4.21
N GLY A 99 -14.49 4.46 4.01
CA GLY A 99 -14.92 5.64 4.78
C GLY A 99 -14.26 6.94 4.33
N ALA A 100 -13.62 6.98 3.15
CA ALA A 100 -13.05 8.21 2.62
C ALA A 100 -14.10 9.33 2.50
N SER A 101 -13.71 10.54 2.88
CA SER A 101 -14.53 11.73 2.66
C SER A 101 -14.58 12.09 1.17
N GLN A 102 -15.63 12.80 0.75
CA GLN A 102 -15.69 13.32 -0.62
C GLN A 102 -14.51 14.25 -0.90
N MET A 103 -13.91 14.08 -2.07
CA MET A 103 -12.80 14.91 -2.50
C MET A 103 -13.25 16.36 -2.74
N PRO A 104 -12.42 17.37 -2.41
CA PRO A 104 -12.72 18.77 -2.66
C PRO A 104 -13.01 19.04 -4.14
N GLN A 105 -13.90 20.01 -4.40
CA GLN A 105 -14.21 20.46 -5.74
C GLN A 105 -12.96 21.04 -6.41
N GLY A 106 -12.59 20.54 -7.59
CA GLY A 106 -11.36 20.95 -8.31
C GLY A 106 -10.15 20.03 -8.09
N TYR A 107 -10.28 18.92 -7.37
CA TYR A 107 -9.23 17.90 -7.34
C TYR A 107 -9.11 17.23 -8.71
N SER A 108 -7.96 17.38 -9.36
CA SER A 108 -7.69 16.83 -10.69
C SER A 108 -7.65 15.29 -10.67
N GLU A 109 -8.38 14.64 -11.59
CA GLU A 109 -8.45 13.18 -11.75
C GLU A 109 -7.07 12.51 -11.77
N GLY A 110 -6.09 13.13 -12.45
CA GLY A 110 -4.72 12.61 -12.53
C GLY A 110 -4.03 12.47 -11.17
N LYS A 111 -4.36 13.30 -10.18
CA LYS A 111 -3.78 13.18 -8.83
C LYS A 111 -4.32 11.99 -8.04
N LYS A 112 -5.45 11.39 -8.46
CA LYS A 112 -6.04 10.20 -7.82
C LYS A 112 -5.28 8.90 -8.15
N TYR A 113 -4.46 8.88 -9.20
CA TYR A 113 -3.84 7.64 -9.70
C TYR A 113 -2.33 7.70 -9.82
N LEU A 114 -1.74 8.84 -9.46
CA LEU A 114 -0.30 8.99 -9.45
C LEU A 114 0.21 8.65 -8.05
N ILE A 115 0.76 7.44 -7.90
CA ILE A 115 1.90 7.29 -7.01
C ILE A 115 3.11 7.72 -7.86
N PRO A 116 3.77 8.84 -7.55
CA PRO A 116 5.03 9.16 -8.21
C PRO A 116 6.00 8.02 -7.90
N CYS A 117 6.41 7.30 -8.95
CA CYS A 117 7.62 6.50 -8.91
C CYS A 117 8.80 7.41 -8.58
#